data_AF-A0A2E3C2L7-F1
#
_entry.id   AF-A0A2E3C2L7-F1
#
_cell.length_a   1.000
_cell.length_b   1.000
_cell.length_c   1.000
_cell.angle_alpha   90.00
_cell.angle_beta   90.00
_cell.angle_gamma   90.00
#
_symmetry.space_group_name_H-M   'P 1'
#
loop_
_entity.id
_entity.type
_entity.pdbx_description
1 polymer ?
#
loop_
_entity_poly.entity_id
_entity_poly.type
_entity_poly.pdbx_seq_one_letter_code
_entity_poly.pdbx_strand_id
1 'polypeptide(L)'
;MKSKTLLNTFIAATFLAALGGVTEGYAQNSSALATSGMGGGASSTARLTAQMAQVKDRADAVEACGNKAKVYGPSFGGAKDGDDCITGIHLTTTGDVGIGTAGPSAKLDVVGAIEASGTSYIGGLRMGVVGHGGTWPGLANDALGDSAGEYAIIQNSSGQTLLNSAAGQYLGFRIGNNQLMMLDDSGNLGIGGTPSYKLHVNGTGRVNSSLSVGSTGTFGSNVTSSGNMTANAFFYSSDRTLKKNIEPVTGGIDLVSKLEPVYFDWKANDEASIGFIAQEVREVAPAAVQETPNGTLAVDYGKLVAPLVAAVNEQQKQIDALKAEVKNLRSKLDK
;
A
#
# COMPACT_ATOMS: atom_id res chain seq x y z
N MET A 1 -29.48 46.91 -2.87
CA MET A 1 -29.43 46.67 -1.41
C MET A 1 -30.22 47.66 -0.54
N LYS A 2 -31.03 48.61 -1.07
CA LYS A 2 -31.87 49.52 -0.25
C LYS A 2 -33.39 49.25 -0.27
N SER A 3 -33.90 48.37 -1.15
CA SER A 3 -35.36 48.20 -1.35
C SER A 3 -36.03 47.12 -0.49
N LYS A 4 -35.33 46.05 -0.08
CA LYS A 4 -35.93 44.97 0.74
C LYS A 4 -35.99 45.31 2.24
N THR A 5 -35.05 46.14 2.73
CA THR A 5 -35.05 46.62 4.12
C THR A 5 -36.23 47.55 4.38
N LEU A 6 -36.55 48.44 3.44
CA LEU A 6 -37.70 49.35 3.55
C LEU A 6 -39.05 48.63 3.55
N LEU A 7 -39.22 47.56 2.78
CA LEU A 7 -40.49 46.83 2.71
C LEU A 7 -40.78 46.02 3.99
N ASN A 8 -39.75 45.42 4.60
CA ASN A 8 -39.91 44.71 5.87
C ASN A 8 -40.12 45.67 7.06
N THR A 9 -39.49 46.85 7.06
CA THR A 9 -39.75 47.88 8.07
C THR A 9 -41.14 48.50 7.92
N PHE A 10 -41.65 48.64 6.68
CA PHE A 10 -43.00 49.16 6.44
C PHE A 10 -44.07 48.16 6.89
N ILE A 11 -43.92 46.87 6.58
CA ILE A 11 -44.89 45.84 7.01
C ILE A 11 -44.90 45.68 8.54
N ALA A 12 -43.73 45.70 9.19
CA ALA A 12 -43.64 45.69 10.66
C ALA A 12 -44.26 46.94 11.32
N ALA A 13 -44.02 48.14 10.76
CA ALA A 13 -44.60 49.38 11.27
C ALA A 13 -46.12 49.47 11.05
N THR A 14 -46.63 48.93 9.95
CA THR A 14 -48.07 48.91 9.67
C THR A 14 -48.80 47.89 10.55
N PHE A 15 -48.15 46.77 10.89
CA PHE A 15 -48.69 45.78 11.84
C PHE A 15 -48.65 46.30 13.29
N LEU A 16 -47.58 47.01 13.68
CA LEU A 16 -47.46 47.63 15.01
C LEU A 16 -48.41 48.82 15.18
N ALA A 17 -48.66 49.59 14.12
CA ALA A 17 -49.68 50.65 14.09
C ALA A 17 -51.11 50.08 14.11
N ALA A 18 -51.35 48.92 13.48
CA ALA A 18 -52.62 48.21 13.60
C ALA A 18 -52.83 47.66 15.03
N LEU A 19 -51.78 47.17 15.71
CA LEU A 19 -51.82 46.77 17.12
C LEU A 19 -51.98 47.98 18.08
N GLY A 20 -51.36 49.12 17.76
CA GLY A 20 -51.54 50.39 18.49
C GLY A 20 -52.93 50.99 18.35
N GLY A 21 -53.51 50.98 17.13
CA GLY A 21 -54.88 51.43 16.88
C GLY A 21 -55.93 50.52 17.52
N VAL A 22 -55.65 49.21 17.63
CA VAL A 22 -56.51 48.25 18.34
C VAL A 22 -56.47 48.45 19.85
N THR A 23 -55.36 48.92 20.43
CA THR A 23 -55.25 49.17 21.88
C THR A 23 -55.93 50.47 22.31
N GLU A 24 -55.87 51.56 21.52
CA GLU A 24 -56.60 52.81 21.80
C GLU A 24 -58.12 52.70 21.54
N GLY A 25 -58.55 51.96 20.51
CA GLY A 25 -59.96 51.66 20.27
C GLY A 25 -60.60 50.81 21.38
N TYR A 26 -59.82 50.01 22.09
CA TYR A 26 -60.29 49.15 23.19
C TYR A 26 -60.46 49.89 24.53
N ALA A 27 -59.70 50.97 24.78
CA ALA A 27 -59.88 51.79 25.98
C ALA A 27 -61.23 52.54 25.97
N GLN A 28 -61.71 52.95 24.79
CA GLN A 28 -63.01 53.64 24.63
C GLN A 28 -64.21 52.68 24.61
N ASN A 29 -64.04 51.42 24.17
CA ASN A 29 -65.12 50.44 24.11
C ASN A 29 -65.29 49.60 25.40
N SER A 30 -64.24 49.49 26.23
CA SER A 30 -64.32 48.79 27.53
C SER A 30 -65.15 49.55 28.57
N SER A 31 -65.23 50.88 28.49
CA SER A 31 -66.13 51.70 29.32
C SER A 31 -67.60 51.65 28.87
N ALA A 32 -67.88 51.31 27.62
CA ALA A 32 -69.25 51.22 27.08
C ALA A 32 -69.91 49.84 27.34
N LEU A 33 -69.13 48.79 27.58
CA LEU A 33 -69.64 47.42 27.78
C LEU A 33 -69.79 47.02 29.27
N ALA A 34 -69.30 47.82 30.21
CA ALA A 34 -69.39 47.55 31.65
C ALA A 34 -70.78 47.86 32.25
N THR A 35 -71.68 48.50 31.50
CA THR A 35 -73.00 48.96 32.01
C THR A 35 -74.20 48.11 31.55
N SER A 36 -74.03 47.08 30.73
CA SER A 36 -75.12 46.16 30.39
C SER A 36 -74.97 44.85 31.16
N GLY A 37 -75.62 44.78 32.32
CA GLY A 37 -75.68 43.58 33.14
C GLY A 37 -76.37 42.42 32.42
N MET A 38 -75.71 41.26 32.43
CA MET A 38 -76.20 39.88 32.23
C MET A 38 -74.92 39.01 32.34
N GLY A 39 -74.72 38.10 33.30
CA GLY A 39 -75.64 37.11 33.85
C GLY A 39 -75.42 35.77 33.15
N GLY A 40 -74.34 35.04 33.51
CA GLY A 40 -74.16 33.62 33.18
C GLY A 40 -73.42 33.29 31.87
N GLY A 41 -72.24 32.68 31.99
CA GLY A 41 -71.41 32.19 30.88
C GLY A 41 -70.29 33.18 30.54
N ALA A 42 -69.04 32.69 30.54
CA ALA A 42 -67.85 33.52 30.29
C ALA A 42 -68.10 34.51 29.13
N SER A 43 -68.08 35.80 29.46
CA SER A 43 -68.40 36.91 28.53
C SER A 43 -67.67 36.70 27.21
N SER A 44 -68.33 37.03 26.09
CA SER A 44 -67.73 37.00 24.75
C SER A 44 -66.35 37.67 24.71
N THR A 45 -66.14 38.70 25.54
CA THR A 45 -64.86 39.35 25.76
C THR A 45 -63.80 38.43 26.40
N ALA A 46 -64.16 37.64 27.42
CA ALA A 46 -63.24 36.67 28.04
C ALA A 46 -62.85 35.54 27.07
N ARG A 47 -63.80 35.11 26.22
CA ARG A 47 -63.52 34.14 25.15
C ARG A 47 -62.61 34.71 24.06
N LEU A 48 -62.83 35.96 23.66
CA LEU A 48 -61.98 36.64 22.67
C LEU A 48 -60.56 36.89 23.20
N THR A 49 -60.43 37.32 24.46
CA THR A 49 -59.12 37.49 25.11
C THR A 49 -58.36 36.17 25.22
N ALA A 50 -59.05 35.08 25.54
CA ALA A 50 -58.44 33.75 25.57
C ALA A 50 -58.01 33.28 24.16
N GLN A 51 -58.81 33.54 23.12
CA GLN A 51 -58.44 33.22 21.73
C GLN A 51 -57.28 34.07 21.23
N MET A 52 -57.25 35.38 21.54
CA MET A 52 -56.12 36.25 21.17
C MET A 52 -54.85 35.90 21.95
N ALA A 53 -54.96 35.50 23.21
CA ALA A 53 -53.83 34.97 23.98
C ALA A 53 -53.28 33.69 23.35
N GLN A 54 -54.14 32.76 22.92
CA GLN A 54 -53.71 31.56 22.18
C GLN A 54 -53.09 31.88 20.82
N VAL A 55 -53.60 32.87 20.09
CA VAL A 55 -53.02 33.29 18.80
C VAL A 55 -51.67 33.97 19.00
N LYS A 56 -51.53 34.80 20.04
CA LYS A 56 -50.27 35.44 20.43
C LYS A 56 -49.24 34.40 20.86
N ASP A 57 -49.64 33.46 21.72
CA ASP A 57 -48.79 32.34 22.16
C ASP A 57 -48.31 31.51 20.97
N ARG A 58 -49.22 31.21 20.01
CA ARG A 58 -48.86 30.54 18.75
C ARG A 58 -47.97 31.38 17.84
N ALA A 59 -48.10 32.71 17.84
CA ALA A 59 -47.26 33.62 17.05
C ALA A 59 -45.86 33.78 17.66
N ASP A 60 -45.79 33.95 18.98
CA ASP A 60 -44.54 34.03 19.75
C ASP A 60 -43.78 32.69 19.66
N ALA A 61 -44.47 31.55 19.71
CA ALA A 61 -43.89 30.22 19.50
C ALA A 61 -43.46 29.93 18.05
N VAL A 62 -43.87 30.76 17.07
CA VAL A 62 -43.34 30.75 15.70
C VAL A 62 -42.09 31.65 15.61
N GLU A 63 -42.09 32.77 16.32
CA GLU A 63 -40.98 33.72 16.38
C GLU A 63 -39.77 33.15 17.17
N ALA A 64 -40.01 32.38 18.24
CA ALA A 64 -38.97 31.75 19.06
C ALA A 64 -38.18 30.65 18.33
N CYS A 65 -38.80 29.92 17.38
CA CYS A 65 -38.15 28.85 16.64
C CYS A 65 -37.58 29.26 15.27
N GLY A 66 -37.96 30.41 14.71
CA GLY A 66 -37.44 30.88 13.42
C GLY A 66 -37.53 29.81 12.32
N ASN A 67 -36.42 29.54 11.63
CA ASN A 67 -36.30 28.51 10.58
C ASN A 67 -36.07 27.07 11.11
N LYS A 68 -36.15 26.82 12.42
CA LYS A 68 -35.91 25.49 13.00
C LYS A 68 -37.16 24.61 12.81
N ALA A 69 -36.97 23.37 12.40
CA ALA A 69 -38.08 22.44 12.20
C ALA A 69 -38.74 22.04 13.54
N LYS A 70 -40.07 22.18 13.64
CA LYS A 70 -40.86 21.55 14.70
C LYS A 70 -41.03 20.06 14.37
N VAL A 71 -40.29 19.19 15.04
CA VAL A 71 -40.46 17.73 14.93
C VAL A 71 -41.44 17.30 16.02
N TYR A 72 -42.68 16.94 15.62
CA TYR A 72 -43.64 16.32 16.53
C TYR A 72 -43.33 14.82 16.66
N GLY A 73 -42.89 14.39 17.85
CA GLY A 73 -42.70 12.97 18.17
C GLY A 73 -42.28 12.77 19.63
N PRO A 74 -42.67 11.65 20.29
CA PRO A 74 -42.58 11.50 21.75
C PRO A 74 -41.17 11.23 22.30
N SER A 75 -40.12 11.17 21.49
CA SER A 75 -38.82 10.68 21.98
C SER A 75 -37.61 11.32 21.28
N PHE A 76 -37.21 12.49 21.75
CA PHE A 76 -35.79 12.82 21.94
C PHE A 76 -35.70 13.49 23.31
N GLY A 77 -34.84 12.93 24.18
CA GLY A 77 -34.96 13.09 25.62
C GLY A 77 -34.90 14.54 26.11
N GLY A 78 -35.91 14.90 26.91
CA GLY A 78 -35.74 15.87 27.99
C GLY A 78 -36.11 17.32 27.71
N ALA A 79 -37.25 17.60 27.07
CA ALA A 79 -38.00 18.82 27.40
C ALA A 79 -39.49 18.62 27.15
N LYS A 80 -40.25 18.73 28.24
CA LYS A 80 -41.70 18.92 28.20
C LYS A 80 -41.95 20.42 28.16
N ASP A 81 -42.15 20.96 26.96
CA ASP A 81 -43.16 21.98 26.66
C ASP A 81 -43.09 22.33 25.17
N GLY A 82 -44.21 22.79 24.60
CA GLY A 82 -44.41 23.04 23.17
C GLY A 82 -43.56 24.16 22.54
N ASP A 83 -42.52 24.62 23.24
CA ASP A 83 -41.67 25.77 22.89
C ASP A 83 -40.17 25.40 22.72
N ASP A 84 -39.80 24.13 22.88
CA ASP A 84 -38.38 23.76 22.82
C ASP A 84 -37.91 23.61 21.36
N CYS A 85 -37.31 24.67 20.84
CA CYS A 85 -36.73 24.69 19.51
C CYS A 85 -35.49 23.79 19.50
N ILE A 86 -35.66 22.57 19.00
CA ILE A 86 -34.64 21.51 18.92
C ILE A 86 -33.26 22.09 18.59
N THR A 87 -32.30 21.91 19.49
CA THR A 87 -30.91 22.39 19.33
C THR A 87 -30.03 21.41 18.57
N GLY A 88 -30.51 20.18 18.32
CA GLY A 88 -29.73 19.09 17.74
C GLY A 88 -29.77 18.97 16.22
N ILE A 89 -30.90 19.29 15.56
CA ILE A 89 -31.05 19.20 14.09
C ILE A 89 -31.54 20.55 13.55
N HIS A 90 -30.80 21.14 12.62
CA HIS A 90 -31.09 22.42 11.97
C HIS A 90 -31.38 22.19 10.48
N LEU A 91 -32.48 22.74 9.96
CA LEU A 91 -32.74 22.76 8.52
C LEU A 91 -32.70 24.20 8.01
N THR A 92 -31.88 24.48 7.00
CA THR A 92 -31.77 25.81 6.40
C THR A 92 -32.86 26.04 5.36
N THR A 93 -33.10 27.30 5.00
CA THR A 93 -34.02 27.66 3.91
C THR A 93 -33.57 27.16 2.53
N THR A 94 -32.31 26.75 2.39
CA THR A 94 -31.73 26.14 1.18
C THR A 94 -31.83 24.61 1.18
N GLY A 95 -32.45 24.02 2.20
CA GLY A 95 -32.67 22.58 2.34
C GLY A 95 -31.46 21.81 2.87
N ASP A 96 -30.49 22.48 3.49
CA ASP A 96 -29.33 21.83 4.10
C ASP A 96 -29.67 21.40 5.53
N VAL A 97 -29.19 20.24 5.94
CA VAL A 97 -29.42 19.66 7.27
C VAL A 97 -28.14 19.71 8.09
N GLY A 98 -28.15 20.47 9.19
CA GLY A 98 -27.11 20.45 10.21
C GLY A 98 -27.52 19.55 11.37
N ILE A 99 -26.61 18.76 11.93
CA ILE A 99 -26.78 18.08 13.22
C ILE A 99 -25.65 18.55 14.14
N GLY A 100 -25.98 19.19 15.26
CA GLY A 100 -25.00 19.83 16.15
C GLY A 100 -24.39 21.13 15.59
N THR A 101 -24.91 21.66 14.47
CA THR A 101 -24.54 22.97 13.91
C THR A 101 -25.77 23.71 13.36
N ALA A 102 -25.81 25.03 13.53
CA ALA A 102 -26.83 25.91 12.97
C ALA A 102 -26.45 26.52 11.61
N GLY A 103 -25.22 26.29 11.14
CA GLY A 103 -24.72 26.80 9.86
C GLY A 103 -24.03 25.69 9.08
N PRO A 104 -24.78 24.72 8.53
CA PRO A 104 -24.20 23.61 7.79
C PRO A 104 -23.42 24.11 6.58
N SER A 105 -22.20 23.60 6.39
CA SER A 105 -21.31 23.92 5.28
C SER A 105 -21.53 23.04 4.03
N ALA A 106 -22.35 22.00 4.18
CA ALA A 106 -22.73 21.03 3.16
C ALA A 106 -24.22 20.67 3.28
N LYS A 107 -24.75 19.90 2.31
CA LYS A 107 -26.16 19.45 2.29
C LYS A 107 -26.56 18.66 3.54
N LEU A 108 -25.62 17.90 4.10
CA LEU A 108 -25.72 17.28 5.41
C LEU A 108 -24.39 17.55 6.14
N ASP A 109 -24.45 18.21 7.29
CA ASP A 109 -23.28 18.56 8.11
C ASP A 109 -23.53 18.09 9.55
N VAL A 110 -22.76 17.10 10.00
CA VAL A 110 -22.92 16.51 11.34
C VAL A 110 -21.66 16.81 12.15
N VAL A 111 -21.83 17.61 13.21
CA VAL A 111 -20.77 17.86 14.20
C VAL A 111 -20.79 16.74 15.23
N GLY A 112 -19.96 15.72 15.00
CA GLY A 112 -19.84 14.56 15.89
C GLY A 112 -19.51 13.28 15.14
N ALA A 113 -19.39 12.16 15.87
CA ALA A 113 -19.28 10.83 15.27
C ALA A 113 -20.65 10.35 14.77
N ILE A 114 -20.65 9.57 13.69
CA ILE A 114 -21.85 8.92 13.14
C ILE A 114 -21.75 7.43 13.45
N GLU A 115 -22.70 6.91 14.24
CA GLU A 115 -22.84 5.47 14.47
C GLU A 115 -23.89 4.92 13.50
N ALA A 116 -23.42 4.24 12.45
CA ALA A 116 -24.29 3.55 11.48
C ALA A 116 -24.28 2.05 11.79
N SER A 117 -25.43 1.50 12.19
CA SER A 117 -25.57 0.07 12.53
C SER A 117 -25.69 -0.85 11.31
N GLY A 118 -25.64 -0.28 10.10
CA GLY A 118 -25.80 -1.00 8.83
C GLY A 118 -24.81 -0.51 7.77
N THR A 119 -25.04 -0.95 6.53
CA THR A 119 -24.21 -0.52 5.39
C THR A 119 -24.48 0.94 5.04
N SER A 120 -23.42 1.74 4.94
CA SER A 120 -23.47 3.13 4.49
C SER A 120 -23.02 3.24 3.02
N TYR A 121 -23.72 4.08 2.25
CA TYR A 121 -23.44 4.33 0.83
C TYR A 121 -23.07 5.80 0.63
N ILE A 122 -21.83 6.07 0.19
CA ILE A 122 -21.27 7.43 0.08
C ILE A 122 -20.64 7.59 -1.30
N GLY A 123 -21.35 8.23 -2.24
CA GLY A 123 -20.79 8.57 -3.55
C GLY A 123 -20.26 7.38 -4.36
N GLY A 124 -20.91 6.21 -4.27
CA GLY A 124 -20.48 4.96 -4.89
C GLY A 124 -19.51 4.12 -4.04
N LEU A 125 -19.15 4.57 -2.84
CA LEU A 125 -18.47 3.76 -1.83
C LEU A 125 -19.50 3.06 -0.95
N ARG A 126 -19.34 1.76 -0.76
CA ARG A 126 -20.08 0.97 0.21
C ARG A 126 -19.19 0.69 1.43
N MET A 127 -19.68 1.00 2.62
CA MET A 127 -18.98 0.82 3.91
C MET A 127 -19.83 -0.05 4.85
N GLY A 128 -19.25 -1.09 5.43
CA GLY A 128 -19.97 -2.04 6.28
C GLY A 128 -19.94 -3.44 5.68
N VAL A 129 -21.06 -4.15 5.64
CA VAL A 129 -21.13 -5.49 5.03
C VAL A 129 -20.88 -5.35 3.52
N VAL A 130 -19.89 -6.06 2.97
CA VAL A 130 -19.44 -5.96 1.57
C VAL A 130 -19.28 -7.34 0.90
N GLY A 131 -20.33 -8.16 0.90
CA GLY A 131 -20.36 -9.46 0.22
C GLY A 131 -19.68 -10.62 0.96
N HIS A 132 -19.08 -10.36 2.12
CA HIS A 132 -18.40 -11.37 2.96
C HIS A 132 -19.13 -11.69 4.28
N GLY A 133 -20.41 -11.33 4.36
CA GLY A 133 -21.23 -11.49 5.57
C GLY A 133 -20.94 -10.43 6.64
N GLY A 134 -21.79 -10.39 7.68
CA GLY A 134 -21.73 -9.36 8.73
C GLY A 134 -20.49 -9.39 9.62
N THR A 135 -19.70 -10.46 9.57
CA THR A 135 -18.47 -10.63 10.37
C THR A 135 -17.22 -10.03 9.72
N TRP A 136 -17.34 -9.55 8.48
CA TRP A 136 -16.26 -8.95 7.69
C TRP A 136 -16.66 -7.59 7.13
N PRO A 137 -16.84 -6.57 7.98
CA PRO A 137 -17.05 -5.22 7.49
C PRO A 137 -15.83 -4.71 6.72
N GLY A 138 -16.08 -3.81 5.76
CA GLY A 138 -15.02 -3.24 4.94
C GLY A 138 -15.50 -2.16 3.97
N LEU A 139 -14.71 -1.98 2.91
CA LEU A 139 -14.93 -1.00 1.86
C LEU A 139 -15.03 -1.70 0.50
N ALA A 140 -16.01 -1.31 -0.31
CA ALA A 140 -16.21 -1.80 -1.66
C ALA A 140 -16.74 -0.71 -2.58
N ASN A 141 -16.60 -0.90 -3.90
CA ASN A 141 -17.32 -0.09 -4.87
C ASN A 141 -18.76 -0.60 -4.94
N ASP A 142 -19.73 0.29 -4.68
CA ASP A 142 -21.16 -0.02 -4.64
C ASP A 142 -21.68 -0.60 -5.97
N ALA A 143 -21.08 -0.20 -7.09
CA ALA A 143 -21.46 -0.69 -8.41
C ALA A 143 -21.25 -2.20 -8.60
N LEU A 144 -20.43 -2.84 -7.75
CA LEU A 144 -20.20 -4.28 -7.79
C LEU A 144 -21.29 -5.06 -7.03
N GLY A 145 -22.03 -4.42 -6.12
CA GLY A 145 -23.10 -5.07 -5.36
C GLY A 145 -22.60 -5.83 -4.13
N ASP A 146 -23.21 -6.98 -3.83
CA ASP A 146 -23.00 -7.77 -2.59
C ASP A 146 -22.43 -9.17 -2.84
N SER A 147 -21.57 -9.32 -3.85
CA SER A 147 -20.98 -10.62 -4.16
C SER A 147 -19.73 -10.88 -3.34
N ALA A 148 -19.56 -12.13 -2.92
CA ALA A 148 -18.30 -12.56 -2.31
C ALA A 148 -17.15 -12.40 -3.33
N GLY A 149 -16.09 -11.68 -2.94
CA GLY A 149 -14.94 -11.38 -3.80
C GLY A 149 -14.90 -9.99 -4.45
N GLU A 150 -15.87 -9.11 -4.18
CA GLU A 150 -15.95 -7.77 -4.82
C GLU A 150 -15.66 -6.60 -3.84
N TYR A 151 -14.82 -6.85 -2.84
CA TYR A 151 -14.38 -5.85 -1.86
C TYR A 151 -12.96 -5.35 -2.15
N ALA A 152 -12.61 -4.17 -1.63
CA ALA A 152 -11.26 -3.62 -1.68
C ALA A 152 -10.46 -3.99 -0.41
N ILE A 153 -11.06 -3.80 0.77
CA ILE A 153 -10.49 -4.17 2.06
C ILE A 153 -11.57 -4.62 3.03
N ILE A 154 -11.32 -5.68 3.80
CA ILE A 154 -12.17 -6.17 4.90
C ILE A 154 -11.32 -6.58 6.09
N GLN A 155 -11.91 -6.55 7.29
CA GLN A 155 -11.29 -7.07 8.50
C GLN A 155 -12.34 -7.77 9.37
N ASN A 156 -11.96 -8.89 10.01
CA ASN A 156 -12.84 -9.56 10.97
C ASN A 156 -12.53 -9.20 12.43
N SER A 157 -13.35 -9.69 13.36
CA SER A 157 -13.17 -9.48 14.80
C SER A 157 -11.88 -10.07 15.39
N SER A 158 -11.20 -10.97 14.68
CA SER A 158 -9.87 -11.50 15.06
C SER A 158 -8.71 -10.62 14.55
N GLY A 159 -8.98 -9.54 13.81
CA GLY A 159 -7.98 -8.65 13.23
C GLY A 159 -7.37 -9.12 11.91
N GLN A 160 -7.87 -10.20 11.32
CA GLN A 160 -7.41 -10.66 10.00
C GLN A 160 -7.85 -9.65 8.95
N THR A 161 -6.90 -9.13 8.18
CA THR A 161 -7.14 -8.11 7.15
C THR A 161 -6.88 -8.69 5.77
N LEU A 162 -7.80 -8.47 4.85
CA LEU A 162 -7.67 -8.90 3.46
C LEU A 162 -7.78 -7.68 2.56
N LEU A 163 -6.80 -7.52 1.66
CA LEU A 163 -6.88 -6.63 0.50
C LEU A 163 -7.22 -7.47 -0.72
N ASN A 164 -8.07 -6.94 -1.58
CA ASN A 164 -8.61 -7.72 -2.68
C ASN A 164 -8.80 -6.87 -3.94
N SER A 165 -8.89 -7.58 -5.06
CA SER A 165 -9.34 -7.08 -6.35
C SER A 165 -10.20 -8.16 -6.98
N ALA A 166 -11.19 -7.78 -7.77
CA ALA A 166 -12.08 -8.74 -8.42
C ALA A 166 -11.28 -9.73 -9.30
N ALA A 167 -11.85 -10.91 -9.54
CA ALA A 167 -11.22 -11.92 -10.40
C ALA A 167 -10.83 -11.35 -11.77
N GLY A 168 -9.62 -11.69 -12.24
CA GLY A 168 -9.05 -11.14 -13.48
C GLY A 168 -8.48 -9.72 -13.36
N GLN A 169 -8.53 -9.12 -12.17
CA GLN A 169 -7.85 -7.85 -11.86
C GLN A 169 -6.61 -8.11 -11.01
N TYR A 170 -5.68 -7.16 -11.03
CA TYR A 170 -4.50 -7.18 -10.19
C TYR A 170 -4.66 -6.25 -8.98
N LEU A 171 -3.94 -6.53 -7.90
CA LEU A 171 -3.77 -5.61 -6.78
C LEU A 171 -2.48 -4.79 -7.00
N GLY A 172 -2.64 -3.49 -7.26
CA GLY A 172 -1.53 -2.60 -7.61
C GLY A 172 -1.11 -1.65 -6.49
N PHE A 173 0.19 -1.42 -6.35
CA PHE A 173 0.78 -0.41 -5.47
C PHE A 173 1.46 0.67 -6.31
N ARG A 174 1.07 1.93 -6.11
CA ARG A 174 1.44 3.04 -6.99
C ARG A 174 1.97 4.25 -6.22
N ILE A 175 2.88 5.00 -6.84
CA ILE A 175 3.32 6.34 -6.40
C ILE A 175 3.21 7.29 -7.59
N GLY A 176 2.59 8.46 -7.40
CA GLY A 176 2.37 9.41 -8.50
C GLY A 176 1.57 8.82 -9.67
N ASN A 177 0.63 7.90 -9.36
CA ASN A 177 -0.13 7.11 -10.34
C ASN A 177 0.72 6.19 -11.24
N ASN A 178 2.00 5.98 -10.94
CA ASN A 178 2.84 4.98 -11.60
C ASN A 178 2.85 3.67 -10.80
N GLN A 179 2.67 2.54 -11.46
CA GLN A 179 2.66 1.22 -10.81
C GLN A 179 4.08 0.72 -10.55
N LEU A 180 4.37 0.48 -9.27
CA LEU A 180 5.69 0.04 -8.81
C LEU A 180 5.69 -1.42 -8.33
N MET A 181 4.58 -1.89 -7.76
CA MET A 181 4.39 -3.30 -7.40
C MET A 181 2.99 -3.77 -7.80
N MET A 182 2.86 -5.06 -8.08
CA MET A 182 1.61 -5.67 -8.48
C MET A 182 1.55 -7.13 -8.05
N LEU A 183 0.42 -7.57 -7.50
CA LEU A 183 0.03 -8.98 -7.45
C LEU A 183 -0.95 -9.22 -8.60
N ASP A 184 -0.55 -10.00 -9.61
CA ASP A 184 -1.40 -10.31 -10.76
C ASP A 184 -2.51 -11.33 -10.42
N ASP A 185 -3.43 -11.55 -11.36
CA ASP A 185 -4.56 -12.48 -11.21
C ASP A 185 -4.14 -13.96 -11.16
N SER A 186 -2.89 -14.26 -11.54
CA SER A 186 -2.25 -15.57 -11.47
C SER A 186 -1.48 -15.79 -10.16
N GLY A 187 -1.50 -14.82 -9.26
CA GLY A 187 -0.83 -14.85 -7.96
C GLY A 187 0.69 -14.70 -8.06
N ASN A 188 1.18 -13.91 -9.01
CA ASN A 188 2.58 -13.54 -9.13
C ASN A 188 2.80 -12.11 -8.64
N LEU A 189 3.84 -11.91 -7.83
CA LEU A 189 4.26 -10.61 -7.34
C LEU A 189 5.34 -10.00 -8.25
N GLY A 190 5.00 -8.91 -8.92
CA GLY A 190 5.91 -8.09 -9.72
C GLY A 190 6.39 -6.85 -8.95
N ILE A 191 7.68 -6.54 -9.08
CA ILE A 191 8.31 -5.29 -8.60
C ILE A 191 9.01 -4.65 -9.80
N GLY A 192 8.63 -3.41 -10.13
CA GLY A 192 9.21 -2.67 -11.27
C GLY A 192 8.71 -3.11 -12.66
N GLY A 193 7.62 -3.87 -12.74
CA GLY A 193 7.06 -4.32 -14.01
C GLY A 193 6.02 -5.43 -13.88
N THR A 194 5.58 -5.97 -15.03
CA THR A 194 4.66 -7.11 -15.09
C THR A 194 5.39 -8.42 -14.77
N PRO A 195 4.91 -9.24 -13.82
CA PRO A 195 5.57 -10.47 -13.45
C PRO A 195 5.44 -11.58 -14.50
N SER A 196 6.49 -12.40 -14.64
CA SER A 196 6.48 -13.66 -15.42
C SER A 196 6.82 -14.88 -14.56
N TYR A 197 7.02 -14.65 -13.26
CA TYR A 197 7.37 -15.63 -12.24
C TYR A 197 6.69 -15.24 -10.93
N LYS A 198 6.54 -16.19 -10.00
CA LYS A 198 5.87 -15.98 -8.70
C LYS A 198 6.41 -14.78 -7.93
N LEU A 199 7.71 -14.55 -8.00
CA LEU A 199 8.35 -13.29 -7.63
C LEU A 199 9.18 -12.85 -8.83
N HIS A 200 8.83 -11.70 -9.42
CA HIS A 200 9.57 -11.10 -10.52
C HIS A 200 10.03 -9.70 -10.12
N VAL A 201 11.34 -9.50 -10.02
CA VAL A 201 11.94 -8.19 -9.80
C VAL A 201 12.56 -7.74 -11.12
N ASN A 202 11.99 -6.72 -11.74
CA ASN A 202 12.58 -6.05 -12.89
C ASN A 202 13.62 -5.03 -12.39
N GLY A 203 14.82 -5.53 -12.09
CA GLY A 203 15.91 -4.76 -11.50
C GLY A 203 16.75 -5.60 -10.53
N THR A 204 17.34 -4.96 -9.54
CA THR A 204 18.20 -5.62 -8.55
C THR A 204 17.42 -5.98 -7.29
N GLY A 205 17.41 -7.27 -6.93
CA GLY A 205 17.00 -7.73 -5.59
C GLY A 205 18.18 -7.76 -4.63
N ARG A 206 18.02 -7.23 -3.41
CA ARG A 206 19.02 -7.31 -2.34
C ARG A 206 18.45 -8.03 -1.13
N VAL A 207 19.18 -9.02 -0.63
CA VAL A 207 18.89 -9.75 0.62
C VAL A 207 20.04 -9.46 1.60
N ASN A 208 19.75 -8.86 2.76
CA ASN A 208 20.78 -8.48 3.74
C ASN A 208 21.26 -9.64 4.62
N SER A 209 20.47 -10.71 4.71
CA SER A 209 20.78 -11.89 5.49
C SER A 209 20.86 -13.09 4.54
N SER A 210 20.27 -14.23 4.91
CA SER A 210 20.37 -15.45 4.11
C SER A 210 19.33 -15.48 2.99
N LEU A 211 19.76 -15.89 1.80
CA LEU A 211 18.89 -16.40 0.73
C LEU A 211 19.00 -17.92 0.74
N SER A 212 17.89 -18.61 1.01
CA SER A 212 17.80 -20.07 0.94
C SER A 212 17.06 -20.49 -0.33
N VAL A 213 17.68 -21.35 -1.14
CA VAL A 213 17.10 -21.93 -2.36
C VAL A 213 16.96 -23.43 -2.14
N GLY A 214 15.73 -23.90 -1.92
CA GLY A 214 15.46 -25.30 -1.56
C GLY A 214 15.61 -26.31 -2.71
N SER A 215 15.85 -25.85 -3.93
CA SER A 215 16.05 -26.69 -5.12
C SER A 215 17.10 -26.06 -6.03
N THR A 216 16.73 -25.67 -7.26
CA THR A 216 17.67 -25.15 -8.27
C THR A 216 17.73 -23.62 -8.25
N GLY A 217 18.95 -23.07 -8.26
CA GLY A 217 19.21 -21.66 -8.55
C GLY A 217 19.87 -21.52 -9.93
N THR A 218 19.27 -20.73 -10.81
CA THR A 218 19.81 -20.45 -12.15
C THR A 218 20.34 -19.02 -12.20
N PHE A 219 21.61 -18.86 -12.57
CA PHE A 219 22.26 -17.56 -12.69
C PHE A 219 22.64 -17.33 -14.16
N GLY A 220 22.20 -16.21 -14.74
CA GLY A 220 22.48 -15.88 -16.14
C GLY A 220 23.87 -15.28 -16.40
N SER A 221 24.67 -15.08 -15.35
CA SER A 221 25.99 -14.44 -15.41
C SER A 221 26.85 -14.88 -14.21
N ASN A 222 27.86 -14.09 -13.86
CA ASN A 222 28.82 -14.38 -12.80
C ASN A 222 28.17 -14.47 -11.41
N VAL A 223 28.65 -15.43 -10.63
CA VAL A 223 28.39 -15.52 -9.18
C VAL A 223 29.67 -15.14 -8.45
N THR A 224 29.60 -14.09 -7.63
CA THR A 224 30.73 -13.63 -6.81
C THR A 224 30.40 -13.85 -5.34
N SER A 225 31.27 -14.58 -4.65
CA SER A 225 31.17 -14.82 -3.20
C SER A 225 32.41 -14.26 -2.51
N SER A 226 32.21 -13.53 -1.41
CA SER A 226 33.31 -13.10 -0.53
C SER A 226 33.72 -14.19 0.47
N GLY A 227 32.93 -15.27 0.57
CA GLY A 227 33.21 -16.42 1.43
C GLY A 227 33.31 -17.71 0.62
N ASN A 228 33.39 -18.83 1.34
CA ASN A 228 33.57 -20.15 0.74
C ASN A 228 32.32 -20.58 -0.05
N MET A 229 32.56 -21.18 -1.22
CA MET A 229 31.52 -21.89 -1.98
C MET A 229 31.77 -23.39 -1.88
N THR A 230 30.80 -24.11 -1.30
CA THR A 230 30.84 -25.57 -1.18
C THR A 230 29.82 -26.19 -2.12
N ALA A 231 30.27 -27.14 -2.93
CA ALA A 231 29.43 -27.92 -3.83
C ALA A 231 29.92 -29.36 -3.86
N ASN A 232 29.02 -30.31 -4.15
CA ASN A 232 29.42 -31.72 -4.35
C ASN A 232 30.33 -31.88 -5.58
N ALA A 233 30.18 -31.01 -6.58
CA ALA A 233 31.03 -30.97 -7.77
C ALA A 233 30.96 -29.59 -8.45
N PHE A 234 32.05 -29.20 -9.11
CA PHE A 234 32.12 -28.06 -10.04
C PHE A 234 32.33 -28.60 -11.45
N PHE A 235 31.38 -28.33 -12.35
CA PHE A 235 31.45 -28.76 -13.75
C PHE A 235 31.80 -27.57 -14.64
N TYR A 236 32.85 -27.73 -15.45
CA TYR A 236 33.24 -26.75 -16.45
C TYR A 236 32.65 -27.14 -17.81
N SER A 237 32.00 -26.21 -18.49
CA SER A 237 31.51 -26.46 -19.85
C SER A 237 32.70 -26.74 -20.79
N SER A 238 32.66 -27.88 -21.49
CA SER A 238 33.79 -28.33 -22.31
C SER A 238 33.39 -28.90 -23.67
N ASP A 239 32.12 -28.76 -24.07
CA ASP A 239 31.58 -29.29 -25.32
C ASP A 239 32.31 -28.71 -26.54
N ARG A 240 32.56 -29.55 -27.57
CA ARG A 240 33.26 -29.15 -28.80
C ARG A 240 32.52 -28.03 -29.54
N THR A 241 31.19 -27.99 -29.47
CA THR A 241 30.35 -26.97 -30.10
C THR A 241 30.53 -25.58 -29.48
N LEU A 242 31.07 -25.51 -28.26
CA LEU A 242 31.37 -24.27 -27.54
C LEU A 242 32.80 -23.76 -27.79
N LYS A 243 33.60 -24.47 -28.61
CA LYS A 243 35.03 -24.21 -28.81
C LYS A 243 35.34 -23.91 -30.27
N LYS A 244 36.32 -23.05 -30.49
CA LYS A 244 36.91 -22.72 -31.80
C LYS A 244 38.44 -22.69 -31.69
N ASN A 245 39.14 -22.80 -32.82
CA ASN A 245 40.61 -22.76 -32.87
C ASN A 245 41.27 -23.77 -31.92
N ILE A 246 40.84 -25.03 -32.02
CA ILE A 246 41.29 -26.11 -31.13
C ILE A 246 42.67 -26.58 -31.58
N GLU A 247 43.69 -26.29 -30.77
CA GLU A 247 45.07 -26.71 -30.98
C GLU A 247 45.56 -27.56 -29.78
N PRO A 248 46.51 -28.50 -30.00
CA PRO A 248 47.12 -29.25 -28.91
C PRO A 248 47.90 -28.32 -27.96
N VAL A 249 47.81 -28.58 -26.66
CA VAL A 249 48.68 -27.93 -25.67
C VAL A 249 50.08 -28.53 -25.76
N THR A 250 51.10 -27.69 -25.89
CA THR A 250 52.52 -28.05 -25.94
C THR A 250 53.32 -27.14 -25.00
N GLY A 251 54.55 -27.53 -24.65
CA GLY A 251 55.39 -26.80 -23.70
C GLY A 251 54.90 -26.94 -22.26
N GLY A 252 54.23 -28.06 -21.95
CA GLY A 252 53.70 -28.32 -20.61
C GLY A 252 54.80 -28.38 -19.56
N ILE A 253 55.93 -29.03 -19.87
CA ILE A 253 57.08 -29.09 -18.96
C ILE A 253 57.64 -27.68 -18.67
N ASP A 254 57.83 -26.87 -19.70
CA ASP A 254 58.38 -25.52 -19.57
C ASP A 254 57.46 -24.58 -18.78
N LEU A 255 56.14 -24.77 -18.90
CA LEU A 255 55.16 -24.03 -18.13
C LEU A 255 55.16 -24.47 -16.67
N VAL A 256 55.02 -25.78 -16.41
CA VAL A 256 54.92 -26.32 -15.05
C VAL A 256 56.20 -26.11 -14.26
N SER A 257 57.37 -26.20 -14.90
CA SER A 257 58.67 -25.97 -14.25
C SER A 257 58.90 -24.53 -13.76
N LYS A 258 58.11 -23.57 -14.25
CA LYS A 258 58.16 -22.16 -13.82
C LYS A 258 57.09 -21.81 -12.77
N LEU A 259 56.20 -22.74 -12.44
CA LEU A 259 55.21 -22.53 -11.38
C LEU A 259 55.83 -22.84 -10.02
N GLU A 260 55.71 -21.91 -9.09
CA GLU A 260 56.24 -22.05 -7.73
C GLU A 260 55.10 -22.23 -6.71
N PRO A 261 54.81 -23.46 -6.23
CA PRO A 261 53.84 -23.66 -5.16
C PRO A 261 54.39 -23.15 -3.83
N VAL A 262 53.55 -22.46 -3.06
CA VAL A 262 53.92 -21.85 -1.78
C VAL A 262 52.97 -22.26 -0.66
N TYR A 263 53.50 -22.34 0.56
CA TYR A 263 52.71 -22.31 1.78
C TYR A 263 52.53 -20.86 2.21
N PHE A 264 51.35 -20.51 2.70
CA PHE A 264 51.05 -19.16 3.16
C PHE A 264 49.95 -19.19 4.22
N ASP A 265 49.89 -18.13 5.03
CA ASP A 265 48.78 -17.92 5.95
C ASP A 265 47.88 -16.80 5.41
N TRP A 266 46.56 -17.00 5.50
CA TRP A 266 45.60 -15.98 5.09
C TRP A 266 45.62 -14.78 6.04
N LYS A 267 45.83 -13.58 5.51
CA LYS A 267 45.79 -12.32 6.29
C LYS A 267 44.48 -12.07 7.04
N ALA A 268 43.39 -12.73 6.65
CA ALA A 268 42.07 -12.51 7.24
C ALA A 268 41.86 -13.28 8.55
N ASN A 269 42.51 -14.44 8.71
CA ASN A 269 42.22 -15.37 9.81
C ASN A 269 43.44 -16.21 10.25
N ASP A 270 44.63 -15.94 9.73
CA ASP A 270 45.88 -16.68 9.97
C ASP A 270 45.77 -18.18 9.65
N GLU A 271 44.86 -18.57 8.76
CA GLU A 271 44.68 -19.96 8.34
C GLU A 271 45.80 -20.37 7.38
N ALA A 272 46.57 -21.37 7.80
CA ALA A 272 47.61 -21.97 6.98
C ALA A 272 47.01 -22.67 5.75
N SER A 273 47.60 -22.41 4.59
CA SER A 273 47.15 -22.89 3.29
C SER A 273 48.32 -23.17 2.35
N ILE A 274 48.02 -23.87 1.27
CA ILE A 274 48.95 -24.15 0.17
C ILE A 274 48.32 -23.70 -1.15
N GLY A 275 49.12 -23.12 -2.03
CA GLY A 275 48.64 -22.65 -3.34
C GLY A 275 49.72 -21.94 -4.13
N PHE A 276 49.31 -20.92 -4.87
CA PHE A 276 50.20 -20.09 -5.70
C PHE A 276 49.96 -18.60 -5.46
N ILE A 277 50.97 -17.78 -5.72
CA ILE A 277 50.82 -16.33 -5.82
C ILE A 277 50.27 -15.99 -7.20
N ALA A 278 49.09 -15.36 -7.26
CA ALA A 278 48.39 -15.10 -8.52
C ALA A 278 49.19 -14.21 -9.50
N GLN A 279 50.02 -13.31 -8.98
CA GLN A 279 50.91 -12.44 -9.77
C GLN A 279 51.99 -13.24 -10.50
N GLU A 280 52.61 -14.20 -9.82
CA GLU A 280 53.65 -15.08 -10.39
C GLU A 280 53.03 -16.03 -11.42
N VAL A 281 51.87 -16.62 -11.11
CA VAL A 281 51.12 -17.46 -12.07
C VAL A 281 50.76 -16.67 -13.32
N ARG A 282 50.47 -15.38 -13.22
CA ARG A 282 50.11 -14.54 -14.37
C ARG A 282 51.27 -14.37 -15.36
N GLU A 283 52.51 -14.32 -14.89
CA GLU A 283 53.69 -14.19 -15.76
C GLU A 283 53.91 -15.45 -16.60
N VAL A 284 53.56 -16.61 -16.05
CA VAL A 284 53.80 -17.94 -16.66
C VAL A 284 52.58 -18.47 -17.41
N ALA A 285 51.40 -18.32 -16.82
CA ALA A 285 50.12 -18.87 -17.27
C ALA A 285 48.99 -17.82 -17.16
N PRO A 286 49.04 -16.71 -17.91
CA PRO A 286 48.11 -15.59 -17.77
C PRO A 286 46.64 -15.98 -17.95
N ALA A 287 46.35 -16.99 -18.79
CA ALA A 287 44.99 -17.48 -19.01
C ALA A 287 44.34 -18.11 -17.76
N ALA A 288 45.15 -18.56 -16.80
CA ALA A 288 44.70 -19.15 -15.53
C ALA A 288 44.48 -18.11 -14.43
N VAL A 289 44.68 -16.81 -14.69
CA VAL A 289 44.50 -15.75 -13.69
C VAL A 289 43.44 -14.77 -14.16
N GLN A 290 42.49 -14.46 -13.29
CA GLN A 290 41.44 -13.48 -13.53
C GLN A 290 41.55 -12.34 -12.52
N GLU A 291 41.15 -11.15 -12.94
CA GLU A 291 40.94 -10.03 -12.02
C GLU A 291 39.50 -10.09 -11.49
N THR A 292 39.36 -10.01 -10.17
CA THR A 292 38.06 -9.98 -9.52
C THR A 292 37.43 -8.58 -9.68
N PRO A 293 36.11 -8.45 -9.53
CA PRO A 293 35.46 -7.13 -9.52
C PRO A 293 36.01 -6.14 -8.47
N ASN A 294 36.72 -6.64 -7.46
CA ASN A 294 37.32 -5.84 -6.39
C ASN A 294 38.79 -5.47 -6.67
N GLY A 295 39.32 -5.78 -7.86
CA GLY A 295 40.70 -5.45 -8.29
C GLY A 295 41.78 -6.40 -7.76
N THR A 296 41.41 -7.49 -7.09
CA THR A 296 42.36 -8.54 -6.68
C THR A 296 42.51 -9.61 -7.76
N LEU A 297 43.57 -10.41 -7.70
CA LEU A 297 43.78 -11.50 -8.66
C LEU A 297 43.36 -12.84 -8.06
N ALA A 298 42.72 -13.68 -8.88
CA ALA A 298 42.31 -15.03 -8.53
C ALA A 298 42.85 -16.04 -9.54
N VAL A 299 43.29 -17.21 -9.05
CA VAL A 299 43.76 -18.31 -9.89
C VAL A 299 42.61 -19.28 -10.17
N ASP A 300 42.34 -19.51 -11.45
CA ASP A 300 41.50 -20.60 -11.95
C ASP A 300 42.35 -21.87 -12.03
N TYR A 301 42.43 -22.58 -10.91
CA TYR A 301 43.18 -23.84 -10.80
C TYR A 301 42.75 -24.87 -11.85
N GLY A 302 41.48 -24.85 -12.30
CA GLY A 302 40.98 -25.77 -13.33
C GLY A 302 41.72 -25.61 -14.66
N LYS A 303 42.18 -24.40 -15.00
CA LYS A 303 42.92 -24.13 -16.23
C LYS A 303 44.37 -24.64 -16.21
N LEU A 304 44.93 -24.97 -15.05
CA LEU A 304 46.28 -25.53 -14.93
C LEU A 304 46.31 -27.05 -15.24
N VAL A 305 45.16 -27.74 -15.20
CA VAL A 305 45.07 -29.18 -15.41
C VAL A 305 45.52 -29.59 -16.82
N ALA A 306 45.12 -28.87 -17.86
CA ALA A 306 45.49 -29.22 -19.23
C ALA A 306 47.01 -29.10 -19.51
N PRO A 307 47.70 -28.01 -19.10
CA PRO A 307 49.16 -27.93 -19.12
C PRO A 307 49.85 -29.05 -18.31
N LEU A 308 49.32 -29.41 -17.13
CA LEU A 308 49.87 -30.51 -16.33
C LEU A 308 49.81 -31.85 -17.07
N VAL A 309 48.69 -32.15 -17.74
CA VAL A 309 48.57 -33.36 -18.58
C VAL A 309 49.54 -33.32 -19.76
N ALA A 310 49.71 -32.15 -20.40
CA ALA A 310 50.70 -31.99 -21.46
C ALA A 310 52.13 -32.25 -20.96
N ALA A 311 52.47 -31.72 -19.78
CA ALA A 311 53.78 -31.93 -19.15
C ALA A 311 54.07 -33.42 -18.90
N VAL A 312 53.10 -34.15 -18.35
CA VAL A 312 53.23 -35.60 -18.12
C VAL A 312 53.43 -36.37 -19.43
N ASN A 313 52.68 -36.02 -20.48
CA ASN A 313 52.81 -36.66 -21.79
C ASN A 313 54.18 -36.37 -22.44
N GLU A 314 54.67 -35.13 -22.33
CA GLU A 314 56.00 -34.74 -22.80
C GLU A 314 57.10 -35.46 -22.01
N GLN A 315 56.95 -35.54 -20.68
CA GLN A 315 57.89 -36.21 -19.79
C GLN A 315 57.97 -37.70 -20.13
N GLN A 316 56.83 -38.34 -20.40
CA GLN A 316 56.78 -39.74 -20.82
C GLN A 316 57.54 -39.97 -22.13
N LYS A 317 57.40 -39.08 -23.12
CA LYS A 317 58.16 -39.15 -24.37
C LYS A 317 59.68 -39.05 -24.15
N GLN A 318 60.11 -38.14 -23.27
CA GLN A 318 61.53 -38.01 -22.92
C GLN A 318 62.07 -39.27 -22.22
N ILE A 319 61.29 -39.85 -21.30
CA ILE A 319 61.64 -41.10 -20.62
C ILE A 319 61.78 -42.25 -21.62
N ASP A 320 60.87 -42.37 -22.58
CA ASP A 320 60.91 -43.45 -23.58
C ASP A 320 62.10 -43.29 -24.52
N ALA A 321 62.43 -42.06 -24.92
CA ALA A 321 63.64 -41.76 -25.69
C ALA A 321 64.91 -42.13 -24.92
N LEU A 322 65.02 -41.72 -23.65
CA LEU A 322 66.17 -42.04 -22.79
C LEU A 322 66.31 -43.56 -22.58
N LYS A 323 65.21 -44.29 -22.37
CA LYS A 323 65.24 -45.76 -22.26
C LYS A 323 65.75 -46.43 -23.53
N ALA A 324 65.33 -45.94 -24.70
CA ALA A 324 65.80 -46.46 -25.98
C ALA A 324 67.30 -46.22 -26.17
N GLU A 325 67.80 -45.04 -25.78
CA GLU A 325 69.22 -44.71 -25.82
C GLU A 325 70.03 -45.58 -24.86
N VAL A 326 69.60 -45.74 -23.60
CA VAL A 326 70.26 -46.63 -22.63
C VAL A 326 70.32 -48.07 -23.15
N LYS A 327 69.25 -48.57 -23.79
CA LYS A 327 69.25 -49.91 -24.40
C LYS A 327 70.27 -50.03 -25.54
N ASN A 328 70.40 -49.00 -26.38
CA ASN A 328 71.38 -48.95 -27.47
C ASN A 328 72.82 -48.89 -26.93
N LEU A 329 73.08 -48.06 -25.92
CA LEU A 329 74.39 -47.97 -25.29
C LEU A 329 74.82 -49.29 -24.64
N ARG A 330 73.89 -49.97 -23.96
CA ARG A 330 74.15 -51.31 -23.40
C ARG A 330 74.50 -52.34 -24.48
N SER A 331 73.76 -52.38 -25.58
CA SER A 331 74.04 -53.33 -26.66
C SER A 331 75.34 -53.07 -27.42
N LYS A 332 75.91 -51.87 -27.31
CA LYS A 332 77.25 -51.53 -27.82
C LYS A 332 78.37 -51.93 -26.86
N LEU A 333 78.11 -52.02 -25.56
CA LEU A 333 79.10 -52.38 -24.54
C LEU A 333 79.27 -53.92 -24.42
N ASP A 334 78.23 -54.68 -24.77
CA ASP A 334 78.22 -56.15 -24.76
C ASP A 334 78.84 -56.79 -26.04
N LYS A 335 79.53 -55.99 -26.87
CA LYS A 335 80.23 -56.43 -28.09
C LYS A 335 81.71 -56.11 -28.01
#